data_AF-A0A142X9P3-F1
#
_entry.id   AF-A0A142X9P3-F1
#
_cell.length_a   1.000
_cell.length_b   1.000
_cell.length_c   1.000
_cell.angle_alpha   90.00
_cell.angle_beta   90.00
_cell.angle_gamma   90.00
#
_symmetry.space_group_name_H-M   'P 1'
#
loop_
_entity.id
_entity.type
_entity.pdbx_description
1 polymer ?
#
loop_
_entity_poly.entity_id
_entity_poly.type
_entity_poly.pdbx_seq_one_letter_code
_entity_poly.pdbx_strand_id
1 'polypeptide(L)' 'MTTAPVATVPQPVLYVIWHKPHGKGQRWRKAGRAATHAEAFALIRGKGSWHIAPIHDPALAPIQEPDGPGYQKA' A
#
# COMPACT_ATOMS: atom_id res chain seq x y z
N MET A 1 -7.64 18.95 37.63
CA MET A 1 -8.36 18.70 36.35
C MET A 1 -7.66 17.55 35.67
N THR A 2 -8.26 16.36 35.65
CA THR A 2 -7.64 15.16 35.07
C THR A 2 -8.03 15.10 33.60
N THR A 3 -7.08 15.38 32.71
CA THR A 3 -7.24 15.12 31.27
C THR A 3 -7.35 13.62 31.06
N ALA A 4 -8.54 13.15 30.66
CA ALA A 4 -8.74 11.78 30.22
C ALA A 4 -7.79 11.48 29.03
N PRO A 5 -7.16 10.30 28.96
CA PRO A 5 -6.36 9.93 27.81
C PRO A 5 -7.28 9.90 26.60
N VAL A 6 -6.99 10.73 25.59
CA VAL A 6 -7.66 10.61 24.29
C VAL A 6 -7.38 9.20 23.80
N ALA A 7 -8.42 8.38 23.73
CA ALA A 7 -8.32 7.08 23.08
C ALA A 7 -8.02 7.39 21.61
N THR A 8 -6.76 7.26 21.22
CA THR A 8 -6.34 7.37 19.82
C THR A 8 -7.08 6.28 19.06
N VAL A 9 -8.19 6.66 18.42
CA VAL A 9 -8.90 5.76 17.52
C VAL A 9 -7.89 5.35 16.46
N PRO A 10 -7.59 4.05 16.31
CA PRO A 10 -6.66 3.60 15.28
C PRO A 10 -7.26 4.04 13.94
N GLN A 11 -6.59 4.97 13.26
CA GLN A 11 -7.01 5.35 11.92
C GLN A 11 -6.91 4.11 11.04
N PRO A 12 -7.91 3.83 10.20
CA PRO A 12 -7.87 2.67 9.32
C PRO A 12 -6.68 2.84 8.36
N VAL A 13 -5.65 2.01 8.54
CA VAL A 13 -4.50 1.97 7.64
C VAL A 13 -4.99 1.41 6.31
N LEU A 14 -4.95 2.25 5.28
CA LEU A 14 -5.23 1.85 3.91
C LEU A 14 -3.94 1.32 3.27
N TYR A 15 -4.08 0.57 2.18
CA TYR A 15 -2.99 -0.06 1.47
C TYR A 15 -3.11 0.24 -0.01
N VAL A 16 -1.99 0.54 -0.65
CA VAL A 16 -1.88 0.65 -2.11
C VAL A 16 -1.24 -0.62 -2.66
N ILE A 17 -1.71 -1.06 -3.83
CA ILE A 17 -1.21 -2.24 -4.51
C ILE A 17 -0.46 -1.80 -5.75
N TRP A 18 0.69 -2.41 -5.98
CA TRP A 18 1.50 -2.26 -7.16
C TRP A 18 1.67 -3.59 -7.87
N HIS A 19 1.57 -3.56 -9.19
CA HIS A 19 1.81 -4.70 -10.06
C HIS A 19 2.91 -4.36 -11.06
N LYS A 20 3.85 -5.28 -11.21
CA LYS A 20 4.84 -5.30 -12.27
C LYS A 20 4.59 -6.54 -13.12
N PRO A 21 4.02 -6.40 -14.32
CA PRO A 21 3.86 -7.54 -15.20
C PRO A 21 5.24 -8.07 -15.64
N HIS A 22 5.31 -9.32 -16.08
CA HIS A 22 6.58 -9.90 -16.57
C HIS A 22 6.83 -9.48 -18.02
N GLY A 23 7.97 -8.86 -18.29
CA GLY A 23 8.45 -8.50 -19.63
C GLY A 23 9.55 -7.44 -19.60
N LYS A 24 10.30 -7.30 -20.70
CA LYS A 24 11.39 -6.30 -20.82
C LYS A 24 10.80 -4.88 -20.77
N GLY A 25 11.39 -4.00 -19.97
CA GLY A 25 11.02 -2.57 -19.91
C GLY A 25 9.82 -2.22 -19.03
N GLN A 26 9.38 -3.12 -18.14
CA GLN A 26 8.19 -2.87 -17.34
C GLN A 26 8.49 -2.14 -16.02
N ARG A 27 7.71 -1.11 -15.75
CA ARG A 27 7.70 -0.31 -14.51
C ARG A 27 6.54 -0.75 -13.62
N TRP A 28 6.64 -0.48 -12.33
CA TRP A 28 5.55 -0.70 -11.39
C TRP A 28 4.36 0.18 -11.76
N ARG A 29 3.15 -0.37 -11.65
CA ARG A 29 1.89 0.35 -11.88
C ARG A 29 0.97 0.13 -10.71
N LYS A 30 0.21 1.16 -10.30
CA LYS A 30 -0.83 0.99 -9.28
C LYS A 30 -1.92 0.07 -9.80
N ALA A 31 -2.26 -0.93 -8.99
CA ALA A 31 -3.32 -1.87 -9.26
C ALA A 31 -4.52 -1.54 -8.36
N GLY A 32 -5.44 -0.71 -8.87
CA GLY A 32 -6.67 -0.35 -8.16
C GLY A 32 -6.52 0.82 -7.17
N ARG A 33 -7.51 0.94 -6.27
CA ARG A 33 -7.62 2.01 -5.27
C ARG A 33 -6.99 1.63 -3.94
N ALA A 34 -6.72 2.62 -3.11
CA ALA A 34 -6.40 2.41 -1.70
C ALA A 34 -7.50 1.58 -1.03
N ALA A 35 -7.14 0.47 -0.39
CA ALA A 35 -8.07 -0.49 0.17
C ALA A 35 -7.56 -1.02 1.52
N THR A 36 -8.39 -1.74 2.26
CA THR A 36 -7.91 -2.44 3.47
C THR A 36 -6.90 -3.53 3.11
N HIS A 37 -6.11 -4.01 4.09
CA HIS A 37 -5.13 -5.08 3.84
C HIS A 37 -5.77 -6.34 3.21
N ALA A 38 -6.95 -6.74 3.71
CA ALA A 38 -7.65 -7.93 3.22
C ALA A 38 -8.15 -7.75 1.78
N GLU A 39 -8.73 -6.59 1.45
CA GLU A 39 -9.13 -6.28 0.08
C GLU A 39 -7.93 -6.19 -0.86
N ALA A 40 -6.84 -5.59 -0.40
CA ALA A 40 -5.61 -5.46 -1.16
C ALA A 40 -5.00 -6.84 -1.47
N PHE A 41 -4.98 -7.73 -0.49
CA PHE A 41 -4.53 -9.10 -0.68
C PHE A 41 -5.45 -9.88 -1.63
N ALA A 42 -6.77 -9.70 -1.54
CA ALA A 42 -7.73 -10.33 -2.44
C ALA A 42 -7.60 -9.87 -3.91
N LEU A 43 -7.05 -8.68 -4.13
CA LEU A 43 -6.79 -8.14 -5.47
C LEU A 43 -5.49 -8.68 -6.11
N ILE A 44 -4.60 -9.32 -5.35
CA ILE A 44 -3.43 -9.99 -5.89
C ILE A 44 -3.88 -11.27 -6.61
N ARG A 45 -3.75 -11.27 -7.93
CA ARG A 45 -4.14 -12.42 -8.77
C ARG A 45 -3.33 -12.47 -10.06
N GLY A 46 -2.90 -13.67 -10.46
CA GLY A 46 -2.20 -13.90 -11.72
C GLY A 46 -0.67 -13.75 -11.65
N LYS A 47 0.00 -13.85 -12.80
CA LYS A 47 1.46 -13.81 -12.92
C LYS A 47 1.98 -12.37 -12.89
N GLY A 48 3.10 -12.13 -12.22
CA GLY A 48 3.58 -10.77 -11.96
C GLY A 48 4.39 -10.70 -10.68
N SER A 49 5.15 -9.62 -10.50
CA SER A 49 5.52 -9.19 -9.16
C SER A 49 4.41 -8.29 -8.62
N TRP A 50 3.97 -8.57 -7.40
CA TRP A 50 2.96 -7.80 -6.70
C TRP A 50 3.57 -7.22 -5.43
N HIS A 51 3.12 -6.04 -5.05
CA HIS A 51 3.58 -5.38 -3.83
C HIS A 51 2.42 -4.63 -3.18
N ILE A 52 2.30 -4.74 -1.86
CA ILE A 52 1.31 -4.01 -1.09
C ILE A 52 2.07 -3.14 -0.10
N ALA A 53 1.76 -1.84 -0.06
CA ALA A 53 2.35 -0.91 0.88
C ALA A 53 1.27 -0.22 1.72
N PRO A 54 1.43 -0.12 3.05
CA PRO A 54 0.55 0.67 3.89
C PRO A 54 0.70 2.16 3.56
N ILE A 55 -0.45 2.83 3.48
CA ILE A 55 -0.57 4.28 3.33
C ILE A 55 -0.62 4.85 4.75
N HIS A 56 0.53 5.28 5.24
CA HIS A 56 0.63 6.01 6.50
C HIS A 56 0.26 7.48 6.33
N ASP A 57 0.46 8.02 5.14
CA ASP A 57 0.07 9.38 4.77
C ASP A 57 -0.68 9.35 3.42
N PRO A 58 -1.98 9.68 3.38
CA PRO A 58 -2.78 9.63 2.16
C PRO A 58 -2.33 10.62 1.09
N ALA A 59 -1.59 11.68 1.44
CA ALA A 59 -0.99 12.61 0.49
C ALA A 59 0.28 12.04 -0.17
N LEU A 60 0.97 11.09 0.49
CA LEU A 60 2.15 10.40 -0.04
C LEU A 60 1.82 9.11 -0.81
N ALA A 61 0.62 8.56 -0.62
CA ALA A 61 0.11 7.37 -1.32
C ALA A 61 0.31 7.35 -2.85
N PRO A 62 0.22 8.48 -3.58
CA PRO A 62 0.36 8.42 -5.02
C PRO A 62 1.81 8.46 -5.54
N ILE A 63 2.81 8.80 -4.72
CA ILE A 63 4.11 9.28 -5.21
C ILE A 63 5.16 8.16 -5.25
N GLN A 64 4.96 7.10 -4.49
CA GLN A 64 6.11 6.33 -4.01
C GLN A 64 6.10 4.93 -4.66
N GLU A 65 6.85 4.78 -5.76
CA GLU A 65 7.10 3.48 -6.41
C GLU A 65 7.90 2.56 -5.46
N PRO A 66 7.66 1.24 -5.46
CA PRO A 66 8.31 0.29 -4.54
C PRO A 66 9.82 0.09 -4.75
N ASP A 67 10.44 0.78 -5.72
CA ASP A 67 11.90 0.82 -5.94
C ASP A 67 12.62 1.86 -5.06
N GLY A 68 11.90 2.58 -4.19
CA GLY A 68 12.49 3.51 -3.21
C GLY A 68 13.08 2.81 -1.97
N PRO A 69 14.00 3.44 -1.22
CA PRO A 69 14.76 2.82 -0.12
C PRO A 69 13.97 2.46 1.16
N GLY A 70 12.63 2.34 1.10
CA GLY A 70 11.76 2.13 2.26
C GLY A 70 10.84 0.90 2.20
N TYR A 71 10.92 0.06 1.17
CA TYR A 71 9.93 -1.00 0.95
C TYR A 71 10.39 -2.38 1.38
N GLN A 72 9.62 -3.01 2.26
CA GLN A 72 9.75 -4.43 2.59
C GLN A 72 8.96 -5.27 1.57
N LYS A 73 9.64 -6.23 0.92
CA LYS A 73 8.95 -7.24 0.09
C LYS A 73 7.98 -8.04 0.96
N ALA A 74 6.75 -8.20 0.48
CA ALA A 74 5.82 -9.21 0.97
C ALA A 74 6.26 -10.62 0.54
#